data_AF-A0A7S0BR21-F1
#
_entry.id   AF-A0A7S0BR21-F1
#
_cell.length_a   1.000
_cell.length_b   1.000
_cell.length_c   1.000
_cell.angle_alpha   90.00
_cell.angle_beta   90.00
_cell.angle_gamma   90.00
#
_symmetry.space_group_name_H-M   'P 1'
#
loop_
_entity.id
_entity.type
_entity.pdbx_description
1 polymer ?
#
loop_
_entity_poly.entity_id
_entity_poly.type
_entity_poly.pdbx_seq_one_letter_code
_entity_poly.pdbx_strand_id
1 'polypeptide(L)'
;PMAKVAQLEQFEEELYTVGGKGVTEKYLIATSEQPIAAYHVDDWVDPKTLPKKYVGYSTCFRKEAGSHGRDTLGIFRVHQFEKIEQFCLTSPDDNESWDAHEDMIKASEEFHQSLGIPYRVVSIVSGALNNAAAKKLDLEGWYPAGSAYRELVSCSNCTDYQSRRLQTRFGSNKRGDQGEKKFVHMLNSTLCATTRVICAILENHQTDKGVVIPEPLRVYMGGKELMEFSRAPPNLRDPNKK
;
A
#
# COMPACT_ATOMS: atom_id res chain seq x y z
N PRO A 1 1.41 -8.91 18.94
CA PRO A 1 0.61 -8.77 17.69
C PRO A 1 1.42 -8.21 16.51
N MET A 2 2.02 -7.02 16.64
CA MET A 2 2.83 -6.40 15.57
C MET A 2 3.98 -7.30 15.10
N ALA A 3 4.69 -7.93 16.04
CA ALA A 3 5.76 -8.87 15.72
C ALA A 3 5.31 -10.11 14.94
N LYS A 4 4.00 -10.38 14.73
CA LYS A 4 3.55 -11.45 13.82
C LYS A 4 3.37 -10.95 12.38
N VAL A 5 3.19 -9.64 12.17
CA VAL A 5 2.87 -9.02 10.87
C VAL A 5 3.97 -8.11 10.33
N ALA A 6 5.01 -7.85 11.12
CA ALA A 6 6.19 -7.08 10.71
C ALA A 6 7.47 -7.93 10.77
N GLN A 7 8.42 -7.64 9.89
CA GLN A 7 9.78 -8.16 9.91
C GLN A 7 10.65 -7.37 10.88
N LEU A 8 11.77 -7.95 11.32
CA LEU A 8 12.62 -7.34 12.36
C LEU A 8 13.17 -5.97 11.90
N GLU A 9 13.65 -5.88 10.66
CA GLU A 9 14.17 -4.66 10.05
C GLU A 9 13.14 -3.51 10.07
N GLN A 10 11.85 -3.82 9.95
CA GLN A 10 10.78 -2.81 9.98
C GLN A 10 10.64 -2.13 11.36
N PHE A 11 11.00 -2.80 12.46
CA PHE A 11 10.98 -2.18 13.78
C PHE A 11 12.02 -1.07 13.90
N GLU A 12 13.18 -1.26 13.26
CA GLU A 12 14.27 -0.29 13.26
C GLU A 12 13.96 0.84 12.27
N GLU A 13 13.64 0.48 11.02
CA GLU A 13 13.62 1.42 9.90
C GLU A 13 12.28 2.11 9.63
N GLU A 14 11.16 1.50 10.03
CA GLU A 14 9.82 1.90 9.55
C GLU A 14 8.88 2.26 10.71
N LEU A 15 8.79 1.45 11.76
CA LEU A 15 7.75 1.54 12.78
C LEU A 15 8.07 2.53 13.90
N TYR A 16 7.21 3.53 14.11
CA TYR A 16 7.26 4.38 15.31
C TYR A 16 6.77 3.64 16.55
N THR A 17 7.49 3.79 17.66
CA THR A 17 7.11 3.28 18.97
C THR A 17 6.21 4.28 19.70
N VAL A 18 5.14 3.77 20.33
CA VAL A 18 4.24 4.51 21.21
C VAL A 18 4.32 3.87 22.60
N GLY A 19 4.83 4.62 23.56
CA GLY A 19 5.01 4.16 24.94
C GLY A 19 5.05 5.31 25.93
N GLY A 20 4.99 4.97 27.22
CA GLY A 20 5.02 5.92 28.32
C GLY A 20 5.02 5.19 29.67
N LYS A 21 5.21 5.91 30.78
CA LYS A 21 5.20 5.29 32.12
C LYS A 21 3.88 4.54 32.35
N GLY A 22 3.97 3.23 32.60
CA GLY A 22 2.82 2.36 32.87
C GLY A 22 2.03 1.91 31.63
N VAL A 23 2.49 2.21 30.42
CA VAL A 23 1.82 1.78 29.17
C VAL A 23 2.67 0.73 28.48
N THR A 24 2.06 -0.40 28.13
CA THR A 24 2.69 -1.42 27.28
C THR A 24 3.09 -0.82 25.94
N GLU A 25 4.33 -1.06 25.53
CA GLU A 25 4.86 -0.58 24.27
C GLU A 25 4.00 -1.03 23.08
N LYS A 26 3.64 -0.07 22.23
CA LYS A 26 2.86 -0.26 20.99
C LYS A 26 3.62 0.34 19.82
N TYR A 27 3.14 0.04 18.61
CA TYR A 27 3.73 0.53 17.37
C TYR A 27 2.64 1.17 16.52
N LEU A 28 2.93 2.34 15.93
CA LEU A 28 2.06 2.88 14.88
C LEU A 28 2.16 2.01 13.63
N ILE A 29 1.04 1.83 12.95
CA ILE A 29 0.97 1.00 11.75
C ILE A 29 1.64 1.72 10.57
N ALA A 30 2.39 0.99 9.76
CA ALA A 30 2.98 1.50 8.51
C ALA A 30 2.10 1.25 7.28
N THR A 31 1.05 0.45 7.45
CA THR A 31 0.04 0.08 6.46
C THR A 31 -1.17 -0.54 7.17
N SER A 32 -2.37 -0.40 6.61
CA SER A 32 -3.59 -1.10 7.08
C SER A 32 -3.52 -2.62 6.90
N GLU A 33 -2.63 -3.12 6.04
CA GLU A 33 -2.31 -4.54 5.93
C GLU A 33 -1.99 -5.17 7.30
N GLN A 34 -1.16 -4.50 8.12
CA GLN A 34 -0.71 -5.01 9.42
C GLN A 34 -1.89 -5.32 10.37
N PRO A 35 -2.80 -4.37 10.67
CA PRO A 35 -3.95 -4.66 11.51
C PRO A 35 -4.98 -5.58 10.84
N ILE A 36 -5.17 -5.54 9.51
CA ILE A 36 -6.10 -6.45 8.82
C ILE A 36 -5.59 -7.90 8.91
N ALA A 37 -4.30 -8.14 8.67
CA ALA A 37 -3.71 -9.47 8.84
C ALA A 37 -3.79 -9.91 10.31
N ALA A 38 -3.47 -9.02 11.26
CA ALA A 38 -3.55 -9.32 12.69
C ALA A 38 -4.98 -9.56 13.20
N TYR A 39 -6.01 -9.08 12.50
CA TYR A 39 -7.41 -9.36 12.81
C TYR A 39 -7.73 -10.86 12.68
N HIS A 40 -6.97 -11.60 11.86
CA HIS A 40 -7.17 -13.02 11.58
C HIS A 40 -6.25 -13.96 12.39
N VAL A 41 -5.66 -13.47 13.49
CA VAL A 41 -4.80 -14.30 14.33
C VAL A 41 -5.58 -15.48 14.91
N ASP A 42 -5.00 -16.68 14.76
CA ASP A 42 -5.54 -17.95 15.26
C ASP A 42 -6.90 -18.39 14.68
N ASP A 43 -7.40 -17.68 13.66
CA ASP A 43 -8.67 -17.97 13.00
C ASP A 43 -8.68 -19.32 12.26
N TRP A 44 -9.86 -19.91 12.16
CA TRP A 44 -10.19 -20.98 11.21
C TRP A 44 -11.21 -20.45 10.21
N VAL A 45 -10.78 -20.30 8.96
CA VAL A 45 -11.57 -19.67 7.91
C VAL A 45 -12.38 -20.73 7.16
N ASP A 46 -13.71 -20.60 7.20
CA ASP A 46 -14.62 -21.44 6.42
C ASP A 46 -14.38 -21.21 4.92
N PRO A 47 -14.04 -22.27 4.14
CA PRO A 47 -13.83 -22.18 2.70
C PRO A 47 -14.98 -21.50 1.96
N LYS A 48 -16.22 -21.63 2.43
CA LYS A 48 -17.41 -21.01 1.80
C LYS A 48 -17.44 -19.49 1.92
N THR A 49 -16.58 -18.91 2.76
CA THR A 49 -16.49 -17.46 2.97
C THR A 49 -15.37 -16.81 2.17
N LEU A 50 -14.61 -17.60 1.40
CA LEU A 50 -13.51 -17.13 0.57
C LEU A 50 -13.98 -16.86 -0.88
N PRO A 51 -13.36 -15.90 -1.57
CA PRO A 51 -12.34 -14.98 -1.08
C PRO A 51 -12.93 -13.89 -0.16
N LYS A 52 -12.25 -13.59 0.96
CA LYS A 52 -12.57 -12.41 1.78
C LYS A 52 -11.80 -11.22 1.22
N LYS A 53 -12.49 -10.16 0.83
CA LYS A 53 -11.91 -8.94 0.27
C LYS A 53 -12.15 -7.76 1.22
N TYR A 54 -11.07 -7.08 1.60
CA TYR A 54 -11.09 -5.93 2.49
C TYR A 54 -10.57 -4.69 1.77
N VAL A 55 -11.16 -3.54 2.11
CA VAL A 55 -10.65 -2.21 1.75
C VAL A 55 -10.21 -1.51 3.04
N GLY A 56 -8.91 -1.46 3.25
CA GLY A 56 -8.30 -0.84 4.43
C GLY A 56 -8.05 0.65 4.23
N TYR A 57 -8.72 1.49 5.01
CA TYR A 57 -8.43 2.92 5.07
C TYR A 57 -7.73 3.26 6.39
N SER A 58 -6.53 3.82 6.32
CA SER A 58 -5.81 4.28 7.52
C SER A 58 -4.77 5.35 7.22
N THR A 59 -4.47 6.16 8.24
CA THR A 59 -3.21 6.90 8.30
C THR A 59 -2.06 5.93 8.56
N CYS A 60 -1.04 5.99 7.71
CA CYS A 60 0.18 5.19 7.76
C CYS A 60 1.33 6.03 8.30
N PHE A 61 2.16 5.45 9.17
CA PHE A 61 3.30 6.11 9.79
C PHE A 61 4.60 5.38 9.47
N ARG A 62 5.57 6.08 8.90
CA ARG A 62 6.88 5.51 8.53
C ARG A 62 8.03 6.42 8.95
N LYS A 63 8.99 5.87 9.70
CA LYS A 63 10.22 6.58 10.11
C LYS A 63 11.10 6.98 8.94
N GLU A 64 11.07 6.23 7.84
CA GLU A 64 11.88 6.47 6.64
C GLU A 64 13.40 6.52 6.91
N ALA A 65 13.88 5.77 7.91
CA ALA A 65 15.24 5.91 8.47
C ALA A 65 16.37 5.60 7.45
N GLY A 66 16.13 4.69 6.50
CA GLY A 66 17.09 4.32 5.46
C GLY A 66 17.18 5.29 4.26
N SER A 67 16.39 6.36 4.24
CA SER A 67 16.22 7.23 3.07
C SER A 67 16.80 8.64 3.22
N HIS A 68 17.75 8.83 4.15
CA HIS A 68 18.33 10.15 4.45
C HIS A 68 18.75 10.91 3.19
N GLY A 69 18.22 12.12 3.00
CA GLY A 69 18.53 12.99 1.86
C GLY A 69 17.80 12.66 0.55
N ARG A 70 16.94 11.63 0.49
CA ARG A 70 16.10 11.35 -0.69
C ARG A 70 14.72 11.99 -0.55
N ASP A 71 14.23 12.58 -1.64
CA ASP A 71 12.87 13.13 -1.76
C ASP A 71 12.46 14.05 -0.58
N THR A 72 13.39 14.89 -0.12
CA THR A 72 13.21 15.75 1.06
C THR A 72 12.28 16.94 0.84
N LEU A 73 11.81 17.14 -0.39
CA LEU A 73 10.91 18.23 -0.79
C LEU A 73 9.52 17.69 -1.13
N GLY A 74 8.50 18.51 -0.84
CA GLY A 74 7.11 18.18 -1.15
C GLY A 74 6.52 17.12 -0.22
N ILE A 75 5.55 16.35 -0.73
CA ILE A 75 4.80 15.35 0.04
C ILE A 75 4.95 13.92 -0.51
N PHE A 76 5.85 13.71 -1.46
CA PHE A 76 6.03 12.40 -2.11
C PHE A 76 6.56 11.33 -1.15
N ARG A 77 7.49 11.71 -0.27
CA ARG A 77 8.02 10.89 0.83
C ARG A 77 7.84 11.65 2.14
N VAL A 78 6.97 11.13 3.00
CA VAL A 78 6.59 11.77 4.27
C VAL A 78 6.40 10.71 5.34
N HIS A 79 6.51 11.13 6.60
CA HIS A 79 6.34 10.23 7.74
C HIS A 79 4.89 9.84 8.02
N GLN A 80 3.93 10.60 7.50
CA GLN A 80 2.51 10.39 7.70
C GLN A 80 1.76 10.60 6.39
N PHE A 81 0.94 9.63 6.00
CA PHE A 81 0.09 9.71 4.81
C PHE A 81 -1.10 8.77 4.91
N GLU A 82 -2.21 9.10 4.24
CA GLU A 82 -3.37 8.23 4.14
C GLU A 82 -3.17 7.21 3.01
N LYS A 83 -3.66 5.99 3.23
CA LYS A 83 -3.63 4.94 2.22
C LYS A 83 -4.94 4.16 2.20
N ILE A 84 -5.39 3.86 0.98
CA ILE A 84 -6.44 2.89 0.71
C ILE A 84 -5.76 1.62 0.22
N GLU A 85 -6.00 0.52 0.93
CA GLU A 85 -5.38 -0.79 0.74
C GLU A 85 -6.40 -1.83 0.33
N GLN A 86 -6.05 -2.67 -0.62
CA GLN A 86 -6.72 -3.92 -0.92
C GLN A 86 -6.05 -5.03 -0.10
N PHE A 87 -6.84 -5.84 0.61
CA PHE A 87 -6.33 -7.04 1.29
C PHE A 87 -7.25 -8.22 1.03
N CYS A 88 -6.70 -9.37 0.70
CA CYS A 88 -7.48 -10.55 0.34
C CYS A 88 -7.00 -11.80 1.09
N LEU A 89 -7.95 -12.56 1.63
CA LEU A 89 -7.74 -13.96 2.00
C LEU A 89 -8.38 -14.82 0.92
N THR A 90 -7.65 -15.78 0.40
CA THR A 90 -8.09 -16.70 -0.67
C THR A 90 -7.90 -18.15 -0.25
N SER A 91 -8.55 -19.08 -0.97
CA SER A 91 -8.22 -20.50 -0.84
C SER A 91 -6.74 -20.72 -1.22
N PRO A 92 -6.04 -21.66 -0.57
CA PRO A 92 -4.72 -22.09 -1.02
C PRO A 92 -4.77 -23.02 -2.25
N ASP A 93 -5.96 -23.49 -2.63
CA ASP A 93 -6.17 -24.46 -3.71
C ASP A 93 -6.43 -23.78 -5.08
N ASP A 94 -6.34 -24.55 -6.16
CA ASP A 94 -6.80 -24.22 -7.53
C ASP A 94 -6.39 -22.84 -8.11
N ASN A 95 -5.18 -22.35 -7.74
CA ASN A 95 -4.61 -21.09 -8.23
C ASN A 95 -5.33 -19.81 -7.75
N GLU A 96 -6.31 -19.91 -6.85
CA GLU A 96 -7.18 -18.78 -6.48
C GLU A 96 -6.41 -17.53 -6.02
N SER A 97 -5.32 -17.71 -5.27
CA SER A 97 -4.49 -16.58 -4.84
C SER A 97 -3.80 -15.85 -5.99
N TRP A 98 -3.41 -16.58 -7.04
CA TRP A 98 -2.72 -15.99 -8.19
C TRP A 98 -3.71 -15.27 -9.09
N ASP A 99 -4.91 -15.82 -9.26
CA ASP A 99 -5.99 -15.14 -9.98
C ASP A 99 -6.40 -13.85 -9.24
N ALA A 100 -6.49 -13.90 -7.91
CA ALA A 100 -6.73 -12.71 -7.09
C ALA A 100 -5.59 -11.67 -7.18
N HIS A 101 -4.33 -12.09 -7.35
CA HIS A 101 -3.19 -11.20 -7.53
C HIS A 101 -3.32 -10.38 -8.82
N GLU A 102 -3.70 -11.03 -9.91
CA GLU A 102 -3.96 -10.39 -11.21
C GLU A 102 -5.20 -9.47 -11.15
N ASP A 103 -6.27 -9.88 -10.46
CA ASP A 103 -7.44 -9.01 -10.23
C ASP A 103 -7.09 -7.75 -9.42
N MET A 104 -6.25 -7.88 -8.37
CA MET A 104 -5.88 -6.78 -7.49
C MET A 104 -4.99 -5.75 -8.18
N ILE A 105 -4.02 -6.17 -9.01
CA ILE A 105 -3.22 -5.23 -9.80
C ILE A 105 -4.08 -4.56 -10.87
N LYS A 106 -4.99 -5.30 -11.52
CA LYS A 106 -5.91 -4.74 -12.50
C LYS A 106 -6.83 -3.68 -11.90
N ALA A 107 -7.34 -3.89 -10.69
CA ALA A 107 -8.12 -2.88 -9.97
C ALA A 107 -7.30 -1.59 -9.71
N SER A 108 -6.02 -1.74 -9.35
CA SER A 108 -5.10 -0.60 -9.22
C SER A 108 -4.82 0.08 -10.55
N GLU A 109 -4.67 -0.68 -11.65
CA GLU A 109 -4.53 -0.16 -13.01
C GLU A 109 -5.76 0.66 -13.44
N GLU A 110 -6.96 0.10 -13.30
CA GLU A 110 -8.24 0.76 -13.62
C GLU A 110 -8.42 2.05 -12.81
N PHE A 111 -8.05 2.04 -11.53
CA PHE A 111 -8.07 3.24 -10.69
C PHE A 111 -7.17 4.35 -11.25
N HIS A 112 -5.91 4.05 -11.59
CA HIS A 112 -4.98 5.07 -12.11
C HIS A 112 -5.34 5.50 -13.55
N GLN A 113 -5.88 4.60 -14.37
CA GLN A 113 -6.43 4.94 -15.69
C GLN A 113 -7.59 5.94 -15.56
N SER A 114 -8.50 5.74 -14.60
CA SER A 114 -9.63 6.66 -14.37
C SER A 114 -9.17 8.07 -13.99
N LEU A 115 -8.01 8.19 -13.35
CA LEU A 115 -7.39 9.47 -12.99
C LEU A 115 -6.56 10.09 -14.12
N GLY A 116 -6.42 9.40 -15.26
CA GLY A 116 -5.60 9.84 -16.38
C GLY A 116 -4.10 9.91 -16.04
N ILE A 117 -3.61 9.01 -15.17
CA ILE A 117 -2.19 8.94 -14.81
C ILE A 117 -1.51 7.90 -15.72
N PRO A 118 -0.54 8.26 -16.57
CA PRO A 118 0.25 7.29 -17.32
C PRO A 118 1.13 6.47 -16.37
N TYR A 119 1.28 5.17 -16.62
CA TYR A 119 2.09 4.29 -15.78
C TYR A 119 2.70 3.12 -16.55
N ARG A 120 3.53 2.35 -15.86
CA ARG A 120 3.93 0.99 -16.24
C ARG A 120 3.74 0.03 -15.06
N VAL A 121 3.49 -1.24 -15.36
CA VAL A 121 3.52 -2.33 -14.37
C VAL A 121 4.86 -3.05 -14.50
N VAL A 122 5.53 -3.26 -13.37
CA VAL A 122 6.84 -3.91 -13.31
C VAL A 122 6.79 -5.14 -12.40
N SER A 123 7.35 -6.25 -12.87
CA SER A 123 7.59 -7.42 -12.02
C SER A 123 8.90 -7.24 -11.27
N ILE A 124 8.84 -7.32 -9.95
CA ILE A 124 10.01 -7.08 -9.11
C ILE A 124 10.93 -8.29 -9.11
N VAL A 125 12.23 -8.04 -9.25
CA VAL A 125 13.27 -9.08 -9.26
C VAL A 125 13.38 -9.74 -7.88
N SER A 126 13.76 -11.02 -7.86
CA SER A 126 13.79 -11.83 -6.63
C SER A 126 14.62 -11.22 -5.50
N GLY A 127 15.76 -10.59 -5.81
CA GLY A 127 16.63 -9.94 -4.81
C GLY A 127 16.04 -8.66 -4.17
N ALA A 128 14.93 -8.14 -4.69
CA ALA A 128 14.22 -6.98 -4.16
C ALA A 128 12.83 -7.33 -3.58
N LEU A 129 12.50 -8.63 -3.53
CA LEU A 129 11.32 -9.11 -2.81
C LEU A 129 11.58 -9.09 -1.30
N ASN A 130 10.61 -8.62 -0.53
CA ASN A 130 10.62 -8.81 0.92
C ASN A 130 10.29 -10.28 1.24
N ASN A 131 10.75 -10.78 2.39
CA ASN A 131 10.63 -12.21 2.74
C ASN A 131 9.22 -12.81 2.66
N ALA A 132 8.17 -11.98 2.77
CA ALA A 132 6.80 -12.45 2.72
C ALA A 132 6.24 -12.61 1.29
N ALA A 133 6.76 -11.91 0.29
CA ALA A 133 6.18 -11.88 -1.05
C ALA A 133 6.74 -13.01 -1.93
N ALA A 134 5.86 -13.83 -2.49
CA ALA A 134 6.21 -14.84 -3.49
C ALA A 134 6.32 -14.22 -4.90
N LYS A 135 5.48 -13.22 -5.20
CA LYS A 135 5.54 -12.36 -6.40
C LYS A 135 5.07 -10.97 -6.00
N LYS A 136 5.71 -9.95 -6.58
CA LYS A 136 5.34 -8.55 -6.38
C LYS A 136 5.30 -7.83 -7.73
N LEU A 137 4.21 -7.11 -7.96
CA LEU A 137 4.03 -6.21 -9.09
C LEU A 137 3.91 -4.79 -8.55
N ASP A 138 4.72 -3.87 -9.06
CA ASP A 138 4.58 -2.45 -8.75
C ASP A 138 3.98 -1.70 -9.95
N LEU A 139 3.06 -0.78 -9.68
CA LEU A 139 2.60 0.21 -10.66
C LEU A 139 3.39 1.49 -10.41
N GLU A 140 4.18 1.88 -11.40
CA GLU A 140 4.96 3.10 -11.36
C GLU A 140 4.31 4.15 -12.25
N GLY A 141 3.85 5.25 -11.65
CA GLY A 141 3.30 6.40 -12.36
C GLY A 141 4.38 7.22 -13.04
N TRP A 142 4.08 7.80 -14.19
CA TRP A 142 4.95 8.74 -14.90
C TRP A 142 4.83 10.14 -14.31
N TYR A 143 5.98 10.74 -13.97
CA TYR A 143 6.09 12.11 -13.45
C TYR A 143 6.78 12.97 -14.51
N PRO A 144 6.03 13.78 -15.29
CA PRO A 144 6.58 14.50 -16.44
C PRO A 144 7.61 15.56 -16.06
N ALA A 145 7.46 16.27 -14.94
CA ALA A 145 8.43 17.29 -14.53
C ALA A 145 9.75 16.64 -14.06
N GLY A 146 9.66 15.48 -13.42
CA GLY A 146 10.82 14.67 -13.03
C GLY A 146 11.39 13.79 -14.14
N SER A 147 10.69 13.65 -15.27
CA SER A 147 11.01 12.71 -16.36
C SER A 147 11.34 11.29 -15.88
N ALA A 148 10.55 10.79 -14.93
CA ALA A 148 10.82 9.52 -14.28
C ALA A 148 9.54 8.76 -13.92
N TYR A 149 9.64 7.43 -13.90
CA TYR A 149 8.66 6.57 -13.26
C TYR A 149 8.91 6.53 -11.74
N ARG A 150 7.83 6.58 -10.97
CA ARG A 150 7.85 6.54 -9.51
C ARG A 150 6.75 5.62 -8.99
N GLU A 151 7.08 4.80 -8.01
CA GLU A 151 6.16 3.82 -7.42
C GLU A 151 4.93 4.49 -6.79
N LEU A 152 3.73 4.08 -7.23
CA LEU A 152 2.44 4.47 -6.65
C LEU A 152 1.75 3.30 -5.94
N VAL A 153 1.95 2.08 -6.45
CA VAL A 153 1.33 0.85 -5.95
C VAL A 153 2.37 -0.24 -5.85
N SER A 154 2.21 -1.08 -4.83
CA SER A 154 2.83 -2.38 -4.74
C SER A 154 1.75 -3.41 -4.46
N CYS A 155 1.73 -4.51 -5.22
CA CYS A 155 0.77 -5.60 -5.17
C CYS A 155 1.50 -6.93 -4.97
N SER A 156 1.30 -7.56 -3.81
CA SER A 156 2.02 -8.77 -3.41
C SER A 156 1.10 -9.95 -3.16
N ASN A 157 1.46 -11.11 -3.71
CA ASN A 157 0.94 -12.39 -3.22
C ASN A 157 1.92 -12.96 -2.20
N CYS A 158 1.48 -13.09 -0.95
CA CYS A 158 2.29 -13.60 0.16
C CYS A 158 2.01 -15.07 0.48
N THR A 159 1.18 -15.73 -0.34
CA THR A 159 0.73 -17.12 -0.16
C THR A 159 0.40 -17.39 1.31
N ASP A 160 0.93 -18.47 1.88
CA ASP A 160 0.70 -18.86 3.27
C ASP A 160 1.76 -18.31 4.26
N TYR A 161 2.66 -17.43 3.83
CA TYR A 161 3.76 -16.93 4.68
C TYR A 161 3.23 -16.23 5.93
N GLN A 162 2.33 -15.26 5.73
CA GLN A 162 1.74 -14.48 6.83
C GLN A 162 0.78 -15.34 7.65
N SER A 163 -0.09 -16.11 6.98
CA SER A 163 -1.12 -16.92 7.62
C SER A 163 -0.54 -18.04 8.48
N ARG A 164 0.61 -18.63 8.12
CA ARG A 164 1.35 -19.57 8.99
C ARG A 164 1.81 -18.91 10.28
N ARG A 165 2.40 -17.71 10.20
CA ARG A 165 2.89 -16.97 11.38
C ARG A 165 1.74 -16.49 12.27
N LEU A 166 0.61 -16.13 11.64
CA LEU A 166 -0.61 -15.69 12.31
C LEU A 166 -1.48 -16.83 12.81
N GLN A 167 -1.22 -18.06 12.34
CA GLN A 167 -2.03 -19.25 12.59
C GLN A 167 -3.46 -19.14 12.02
N THR A 168 -3.62 -18.46 10.89
CA THR A 168 -4.89 -18.33 10.14
C THR A 168 -5.08 -19.52 9.21
N ARG A 169 -5.92 -20.47 9.63
CA ARG A 169 -6.03 -21.79 9.00
C ARG A 169 -7.19 -21.83 8.01
N PHE A 170 -7.07 -22.68 6.99
CA PHE A 170 -8.12 -22.96 6.03
C PHE A 170 -8.91 -24.20 6.49
N GLY A 171 -10.24 -24.10 6.57
CA GLY A 171 -11.11 -25.22 6.98
C GLY A 171 -11.62 -25.11 8.41
N SER A 172 -11.88 -26.26 9.05
CA SER A 172 -12.53 -26.33 10.36
C SER A 172 -11.71 -27.07 11.42
N ASN A 173 -11.75 -26.58 12.67
CA ASN A 173 -11.11 -27.22 13.82
C ASN A 173 -11.94 -28.40 14.40
N LYS A 174 -12.38 -29.34 13.55
CA LYS A 174 -13.18 -30.49 14.00
C LYS A 174 -12.27 -31.64 14.41
N ARG A 175 -12.56 -32.27 15.57
CA ARG A 175 -11.90 -33.49 16.03
C ARG A 175 -12.05 -34.59 14.97
N GLY A 176 -10.95 -35.00 14.37
CA GLY A 176 -10.91 -36.04 13.33
C GLY A 176 -10.10 -35.65 12.09
N ASP A 177 -9.80 -34.36 11.93
CA ASP A 177 -8.94 -33.88 10.85
C ASP A 177 -7.47 -34.18 11.19
N GLN A 178 -7.02 -35.40 10.86
CA GLN A 178 -5.63 -35.86 11.03
C GLN A 178 -4.71 -35.40 9.87
N GLY A 179 -5.23 -34.59 8.95
CA GLY A 179 -4.46 -34.02 7.84
C GLY A 179 -3.50 -32.91 8.29
N GLU A 180 -2.51 -32.61 7.44
CA GLU A 180 -1.63 -31.48 7.63
C GLU A 180 -2.44 -30.17 7.63
N LYS A 181 -2.14 -29.25 8.56
CA LYS A 181 -2.83 -27.96 8.66
C LYS A 181 -2.60 -27.15 7.38
N LYS A 182 -3.67 -26.91 6.62
CA LYS A 182 -3.69 -25.93 5.53
C LYS A 182 -3.91 -24.52 6.08
N PHE A 183 -3.30 -23.54 5.42
CA PHE A 183 -3.43 -22.12 5.75
C PHE A 183 -3.99 -21.37 4.54
N VAL A 184 -4.77 -20.31 4.79
CA VAL A 184 -5.27 -19.45 3.70
C VAL A 184 -4.10 -18.73 3.03
N HIS A 185 -4.27 -18.32 1.79
CA HIS A 185 -3.34 -17.39 1.15
C HIS A 185 -3.72 -15.94 1.43
N MET A 186 -2.74 -15.09 1.73
CA MET A 186 -2.93 -13.67 2.03
C MET A 186 -2.26 -12.79 0.97
N LEU A 187 -2.98 -11.78 0.50
CA LEU A 187 -2.53 -10.82 -0.50
C LEU A 187 -2.80 -9.39 -0.05
N ASN A 188 -1.93 -8.47 -0.47
CA ASN A 188 -2.09 -7.04 -0.23
C ASN A 188 -1.73 -6.24 -1.49
N SER A 189 -2.42 -5.11 -1.69
CA SER A 189 -2.12 -4.19 -2.78
C SER A 189 -2.55 -2.78 -2.44
N THR A 190 -1.68 -1.80 -2.66
CA THR A 190 -2.08 -0.39 -2.56
C THR A 190 -3.10 -0.06 -3.66
N LEU A 191 -4.24 0.54 -3.30
CA LEU A 191 -5.12 1.16 -4.29
C LEU A 191 -4.73 2.64 -4.51
N CYS A 192 -4.54 3.37 -3.41
CA CYS A 192 -4.20 4.79 -3.46
C CYS A 192 -3.41 5.21 -2.22
N ALA A 193 -2.13 5.56 -2.39
CA ALA A 193 -1.35 6.31 -1.41
C ALA A 193 -1.55 7.81 -1.68
N THR A 194 -2.35 8.48 -0.85
CA THR A 194 -2.97 9.77 -1.18
C THR A 194 -1.96 10.84 -1.57
N THR A 195 -0.88 10.99 -0.80
CA THR A 195 0.12 12.04 -1.05
C THR A 195 0.88 11.85 -2.37
N ARG A 196 1.25 10.61 -2.71
CA ARG A 196 1.92 10.31 -3.97
C ARG A 196 1.00 10.48 -5.17
N VAL A 197 -0.25 10.01 -5.06
CA VAL A 197 -1.27 10.19 -6.10
C VAL A 197 -1.58 11.67 -6.31
N ILE A 198 -1.65 12.47 -5.23
CA ILE A 198 -1.74 13.93 -5.35
C ILE A 198 -0.56 14.48 -6.16
N CYS A 199 0.69 14.10 -5.85
CA CYS A 199 1.83 14.54 -6.65
C CYS A 199 1.72 14.13 -8.14
N ALA A 200 1.24 12.92 -8.42
CA ALA A 200 1.04 12.45 -9.80
C ALA A 200 -0.02 13.28 -10.54
N ILE A 201 -1.14 13.59 -9.88
CA ILE A 201 -2.21 14.44 -10.43
C ILE A 201 -1.68 15.85 -10.68
N LEU A 202 -1.00 16.45 -9.70
CA LEU A 202 -0.45 17.80 -9.82
C LEU A 202 0.51 17.92 -11.01
N GLU A 203 1.36 16.92 -11.27
CA GLU A 203 2.27 17.00 -12.41
C GLU A 203 1.62 16.70 -13.76
N ASN A 204 0.71 15.72 -13.83
CA ASN A 204 0.12 15.29 -15.10
C ASN A 204 -1.04 16.18 -15.55
N HIS A 205 -1.69 16.91 -14.64
CA HIS A 205 -2.86 17.75 -14.95
C HIS A 205 -2.60 19.25 -14.79
N GLN A 206 -1.34 19.69 -14.67
CA GLN A 206 -1.02 21.12 -14.61
C GLN A 206 -1.20 21.83 -15.96
N THR A 207 -1.55 23.10 -15.87
CA THR A 207 -1.70 24.07 -16.97
C THR A 207 -1.00 25.37 -16.58
N ASP A 208 -1.06 26.39 -17.44
CA ASP A 208 -0.62 27.75 -17.14
C ASP A 208 -1.40 28.41 -15.98
N LYS A 209 -2.66 28.00 -15.75
CA LYS A 209 -3.56 28.62 -14.75
C LYS A 209 -3.67 27.86 -13.43
N GLY A 210 -3.38 26.56 -13.43
CA GLY A 210 -3.59 25.69 -12.27
C GLY A 210 -3.57 24.21 -12.64
N VAL A 211 -4.20 23.39 -11.81
CA VAL A 211 -4.30 21.94 -12.03
C VAL A 211 -5.74 21.56 -12.36
N VAL A 212 -5.94 20.94 -13.53
CA VAL A 212 -7.24 20.39 -13.92
C VAL A 212 -7.59 19.23 -12.99
N ILE A 213 -8.80 19.22 -12.45
CA ILE A 213 -9.27 18.17 -11.56
C ILE A 213 -9.73 16.98 -12.43
N PRO A 214 -9.16 15.76 -12.25
CA PRO A 214 -9.63 14.57 -12.94
C PRO A 214 -11.13 14.37 -12.78
N GLU A 215 -11.81 14.00 -13.87
CA GLU A 215 -13.27 13.92 -13.92
C GLU A 215 -13.89 13.10 -12.76
N PRO A 216 -13.38 11.91 -12.38
CA PRO A 216 -13.95 11.14 -11.27
C PRO A 216 -13.86 11.84 -9.91
N LEU A 217 -12.94 12.79 -9.73
CA LEU A 217 -12.74 13.51 -8.48
C LEU A 217 -13.65 14.73 -8.33
N ARG A 218 -14.21 15.26 -9.42
CA ARG A 218 -14.97 16.52 -9.42
C ARG A 218 -16.18 16.48 -8.50
N VAL A 219 -16.88 15.35 -8.44
CA VAL A 219 -18.05 15.15 -7.55
C VAL A 219 -17.69 15.30 -6.07
N TYR A 220 -16.48 14.88 -5.68
CA TYR A 220 -15.96 15.02 -4.31
C TYR A 220 -15.40 16.42 -4.03
N MET A 221 -15.20 17.23 -5.06
CA MET A 221 -14.68 18.60 -4.98
C MET A 221 -15.76 19.66 -5.27
N GLY A 222 -17.04 19.31 -5.15
CA GLY A 222 -18.16 20.23 -5.36
C GLY A 222 -18.35 20.67 -6.81
N GLY A 223 -17.99 19.81 -7.76
CA GLY A 223 -18.11 20.08 -9.20
C GLY A 223 -17.01 20.96 -9.78
N LYS A 224 -15.98 21.32 -9.00
CA LYS A 224 -14.84 22.10 -9.49
C LYS A 224 -14.07 21.32 -10.56
N GLU A 225 -13.71 22.01 -11.64
CA GLU A 225 -12.94 21.43 -12.75
C GLU A 225 -11.47 21.87 -12.76
N LEU A 226 -11.15 22.98 -12.10
CA LEU A 226 -9.81 23.56 -12.05
C LEU A 226 -9.49 24.01 -10.63
N MET A 227 -8.26 23.71 -10.19
CA MET A 227 -7.66 24.25 -8.98
C MET A 227 -6.61 25.28 -9.37
N GLU A 228 -6.98 26.56 -9.34
CA GLU A 228 -6.15 27.68 -9.79
C GLU A 228 -4.94 27.93 -8.89
N PHE A 229 -3.85 28.42 -9.49
CA PHE A 229 -2.68 28.87 -8.72
C PHE A 229 -3.00 30.16 -7.96
N SER A 230 -2.78 30.13 -6.65
CA SER A 230 -3.00 31.29 -5.77
C SER A 230 -1.73 32.12 -5.49
N ARG A 231 -0.55 31.60 -5.88
CA ARG A 231 0.74 32.22 -5.63
C ARG A 231 1.76 31.81 -6.68
N ALA A 232 2.75 32.67 -6.91
CA ALA A 232 3.92 32.33 -7.72
C ALA A 232 4.68 31.14 -7.11
N PRO A 233 5.34 30.30 -7.92
CA PRO A 233 6.17 29.22 -7.43
C PRO A 233 7.28 29.77 -6.51
N PRO A 234 7.66 29.04 -5.44
CA PRO A 234 8.76 29.45 -4.59
C PRO A 234 10.04 29.58 -5.42
N ASN A 235 10.83 30.62 -5.15
CA ASN A 235 12.08 30.86 -5.86
C ASN A 235 13.14 29.85 -5.38
N LEU A 236 13.13 28.64 -5.95
CA LEU A 236 13.99 27.52 -5.54
C LEU A 236 15.47 27.68 -5.97
N ARG A 237 15.83 28.82 -6.60
CA ARG A 237 17.19 29.18 -6.98
C ARG A 237 17.59 30.53 -6.36
N ASP A 238 18.08 30.50 -5.13
CA ASP A 238 19.14 31.42 -4.72
C ASP A 238 20.28 30.61 -4.08
N PRO A 239 21.23 30.10 -4.88
CA PRO A 239 22.40 29.41 -4.37
C PRO A 239 23.34 30.32 -3.53
N ASN A 240 23.04 31.62 -3.41
CA ASN A 240 23.82 32.61 -2.63
C ASN A 240 23.12 33.11 -1.36
N LYS A 241 21.93 32.63 -1.03
CA LYS A 241 21.39 32.77 0.34
C LYS A 241 21.96 31.67 1.22
N LYS A 242 23.12 31.97 1.81
CA LYS A 242 23.65 31.27 2.99
C LYS A 242 22.65 31.29 4.14
#